data_AF-A0A7S2LXX7-F1
#
_entry.id   AF-A0A7S2LXX7-F1
#
_cell.length_a   1.000
_cell.length_b   1.000
_cell.length_c   1.000
_cell.angle_alpha   90.00
_cell.angle_beta   90.00
_cell.angle_gamma   90.00
#
_symmetry.space_group_name_H-M   'P 1'
#
loop_
_entity.id
_entity.type
_entity.pdbx_description
1 polymer ?
#
loop_
_entity_poly.entity_id
_entity_poly.type
_entity_poly.pdbx_seq_one_letter_code
_entity_poly.pdbx_strand_id
1 'polypeptide(L)'
;MISSSPPSSSSEDFVHIKMPSDKNDDNGTNQRRRRHAHHDSNHAAADEETAAGTLPTYHNDNNVTTTNSSSPAAAAQRSLLQTLWSEATSTTDLHQRRKVTRRISNSSNRRDDHITASSSSSLSKRSHGKKYNRSYNISGSRRTKRVATKVWLAAIAALAMALLIKIHIFLYQVLTENNNSEDNVLSSTTSTNNNIQGVDAATLQRLLDKHNIDPDDTHSKMTLQEAHSHKLAPLLPPDNNNIDTSQYTIRMNTWHRNEQLLLSINHHAQCEGVAEIQIIWCDTLNDPPDSVLHHSSGKVKIERHDINSLNERFKIVLDTPTLGILSLDDDVLRPCEALDAAFLRWVRHPERMIGFDVRTHVVVVENSVDNDGGVVGKKNEEEEKKKKTTTNWKYGYMSTTEKSNSYSLTLPRASFLHKDYLDLYIMAMPRPIYLYVAQHFECEDIAMSFFVSSLTGGKPPLITDYWAVKSMVKLYSEKKISGGKDHKSARDKCVDRFAELLGVKEDGEWGPLQTAELVHDVDDPMFGYGAEPEDWDGMDELSLSSARLKELVVTMKELKTKSYNDQLKWLKRKKYATMKEAKKVGMIEKTEEWEKRWRSGEDET
;
A
#
# COMPACT_ATOMS: atom_id res chain seq x y z
N MET A 1 35.89 5.44 22.75
CA MET A 1 35.23 6.76 22.86
C MET A 1 34.83 7.20 21.47
N ILE A 2 33.68 7.87 21.35
CA ILE A 2 32.85 8.11 20.15
C ILE A 2 31.87 6.94 19.90
N SER A 3 30.69 7.04 20.53
CA SER A 3 29.52 6.19 20.30
C SER A 3 28.57 6.86 19.32
N SER A 4 28.16 6.10 18.31
CA SER A 4 27.08 6.39 17.38
C SER A 4 25.72 6.04 17.99
N SER A 5 24.77 6.98 17.94
CA SER A 5 23.36 6.78 18.31
C SER A 5 22.50 6.53 17.05
N PRO A 6 21.44 5.71 17.11
CA PRO A 6 20.52 5.48 15.98
C PRO A 6 19.43 6.56 15.88
N PRO A 7 18.74 6.72 14.74
CA PRO A 7 17.74 7.77 14.57
C PRO A 7 16.45 7.43 15.32
N SER A 8 16.00 8.37 16.14
CA SER A 8 14.74 8.37 16.86
C SER A 8 13.54 8.51 15.92
N SER A 9 12.61 7.56 15.96
CA SER A 9 11.21 7.81 15.61
C SER A 9 10.54 8.49 16.80
N SER A 10 10.35 9.81 16.74
CA SER A 10 9.56 10.55 17.72
C SER A 10 8.08 10.27 17.51
N SER A 11 7.55 9.37 18.32
CA SER A 11 6.22 9.52 18.88
C SER A 11 6.27 10.68 19.88
N GLU A 12 5.32 11.61 19.74
CA GLU A 12 5.21 12.91 20.43
C GLU A 12 6.05 14.04 19.81
N ASP A 13 5.48 14.70 18.80
CA ASP A 13 5.81 16.09 18.46
C ASP A 13 4.49 16.86 18.30
N PHE A 14 4.07 17.56 19.36
CA PHE A 14 3.33 18.80 19.17
C PHE A 14 4.35 19.80 18.65
N VAL A 15 4.44 19.95 17.33
CA VAL A 15 5.25 21.02 16.74
C VAL A 15 4.57 22.33 17.07
N HIS A 16 5.16 23.12 17.96
CA HIS A 16 4.92 24.55 18.01
C HIS A 16 5.24 25.12 16.64
N ILE A 17 4.21 25.59 15.93
CA ILE A 17 4.40 26.49 14.80
C ILE A 17 5.24 27.65 15.32
N LYS A 18 6.47 27.76 14.83
CA LYS A 18 7.42 28.79 15.24
C LYS A 18 6.96 30.10 14.61
N MET A 19 6.17 30.87 15.35
CA MET A 19 5.78 32.24 15.00
C MET A 19 7.05 33.07 14.70
N PRO A 20 7.09 33.87 13.63
CA PRO A 20 8.15 34.83 13.41
C PRO A 20 8.15 35.84 14.56
N SER A 21 9.30 36.05 15.19
CA SER A 21 9.49 37.07 16.22
C SER A 21 9.40 38.46 15.59
N ASP A 22 8.39 39.25 15.99
CA ASP A 22 8.33 40.68 15.73
C ASP A 22 9.54 41.37 16.35
N LYS A 23 10.31 42.05 15.50
CA LYS A 23 11.20 43.12 15.93
C LYS A 23 10.38 44.40 15.96
N ASN A 24 10.09 44.85 17.19
CA ASN A 24 9.81 46.26 17.45
C ASN A 24 11.01 47.09 17.00
N ASP A 25 10.77 48.03 16.09
CA ASP A 25 11.45 49.32 16.10
C ASP A 25 10.36 50.40 15.99
N ASP A 26 10.17 51.10 17.10
CA ASP A 26 9.46 52.38 17.19
C ASP A 26 10.15 53.42 16.31
N ASN A 27 9.40 54.10 15.43
CA ASN A 27 9.41 55.57 15.41
C ASN A 27 8.35 56.18 14.48
N GLY A 28 7.66 57.20 15.00
CA GLY A 28 7.46 58.43 14.24
C GLY A 28 6.09 58.63 13.56
N THR A 29 5.11 59.04 14.36
CA THR A 29 4.22 60.19 14.10
C THR A 29 3.92 60.58 12.64
N ASN A 30 2.64 60.52 12.23
CA ASN A 30 2.01 61.72 11.67
C ASN A 30 0.46 61.71 11.68
N GLN A 31 -0.07 62.89 11.97
CA GLN A 31 -1.46 63.28 12.04
C GLN A 31 -2.17 63.31 10.67
N ARG A 32 -3.50 63.09 10.68
CA ARG A 32 -4.59 63.96 10.16
C ARG A 32 -5.75 63.12 9.61
N ARG A 33 -6.92 63.14 10.26
CA ARG A 33 -8.08 64.05 10.06
C ARG A 33 -8.97 63.72 8.84
N ARG A 34 -10.21 63.29 9.19
CA ARG A 34 -11.53 63.86 8.79
C ARG A 34 -12.11 63.60 7.39
N ARG A 35 -13.27 62.90 7.37
CA ARG A 35 -14.65 63.30 6.92
C ARG A 35 -15.39 62.08 6.32
N HIS A 36 -16.51 61.61 6.88
CA HIS A 36 -17.90 62.10 6.80
C HIS A 36 -18.53 62.11 5.38
N ALA A 37 -19.51 61.22 5.17
CA ALA A 37 -20.92 61.46 4.77
C ALA A 37 -21.56 60.07 4.47
N HIS A 38 -22.57 59.54 5.16
CA HIS A 38 -24.02 59.90 5.25
C HIS A 38 -24.77 59.99 3.91
N HIS A 39 -25.60 58.98 3.62
CA HIS A 39 -27.08 59.02 3.55
C HIS A 39 -27.58 57.59 3.25
N ASP A 40 -28.41 56.95 4.08
CA ASP A 40 -29.89 57.06 4.19
C ASP A 40 -30.61 56.79 2.85
N SER A 41 -31.69 56.02 2.73
CA SER A 41 -32.51 55.24 3.66
C SER A 41 -33.68 54.62 2.87
N ASN A 42 -34.33 53.58 3.44
CA ASN A 42 -35.78 53.27 3.35
C ASN A 42 -36.34 52.67 2.03
N HIS A 43 -37.37 51.81 1.99
CA HIS A 43 -38.28 51.25 2.99
C HIS A 43 -39.11 50.06 2.38
N ALA A 44 -39.55 49.14 3.24
CA ALA A 44 -40.88 48.46 3.35
C ALA A 44 -41.36 47.51 2.21
N ALA A 45 -41.63 46.21 2.47
CA ALA A 45 -42.82 45.57 3.12
C ALA A 45 -44.09 45.63 2.21
N ALA A 46 -44.99 44.66 2.05
CA ALA A 46 -45.34 43.40 2.73
C ALA A 46 -46.35 42.57 1.85
N ASP A 47 -46.74 41.39 2.36
CA ASP A 47 -48.07 40.72 2.27
C ASP A 47 -48.48 39.89 1.01
N GLU A 48 -48.68 38.56 1.15
CA GLU A 48 -49.96 37.79 1.27
C GLU A 48 -50.59 37.47 -0.11
N GLU A 49 -51.31 36.38 -0.43
CA GLU A 49 -51.79 35.13 0.17
C GLU A 49 -52.39 34.27 -0.99
N THR A 50 -52.62 32.98 -0.74
CA THR A 50 -53.69 32.08 -1.25
C THR A 50 -53.92 31.67 -2.74
N ALA A 51 -54.06 30.35 -2.88
CA ALA A 51 -55.12 29.57 -3.55
C ALA A 51 -55.01 29.10 -5.03
N ALA A 52 -54.91 27.77 -5.14
CA ALA A 52 -55.77 26.83 -5.90
C ALA A 52 -55.99 26.97 -7.42
N GLY A 53 -55.72 25.85 -8.12
CA GLY A 53 -56.72 25.30 -9.05
C GLY A 53 -56.25 24.95 -10.46
N THR A 54 -56.41 23.65 -10.77
CA THR A 54 -56.97 23.12 -12.03
C THR A 54 -56.00 22.73 -13.15
N LEU A 55 -56.04 21.41 -13.44
CA LEU A 55 -55.71 20.74 -14.71
C LEU A 55 -56.38 21.41 -15.92
N PRO A 56 -55.85 21.22 -17.15
CA PRO A 56 -56.42 20.14 -17.96
C PRO A 56 -55.40 19.30 -18.74
N THR A 57 -55.79 18.04 -18.89
CA THR A 57 -55.36 17.07 -19.88
C THR A 57 -55.56 17.58 -21.33
N TYR A 58 -54.59 17.33 -22.21
CA TYR A 58 -54.85 17.16 -23.63
C TYR A 58 -53.96 16.03 -24.19
N HIS A 59 -54.63 14.97 -24.66
CA HIS A 59 -54.07 13.99 -25.59
C HIS A 59 -53.87 14.67 -26.95
N ASN A 60 -52.73 14.42 -27.61
CA ASN A 60 -52.80 13.93 -28.98
C ASN A 60 -51.51 13.23 -29.40
N ASP A 61 -51.69 11.98 -29.84
CA ASP A 61 -50.73 11.18 -30.56
C ASP A 61 -50.38 11.82 -31.90
N ASN A 62 -49.12 11.75 -32.30
CA ASN A 62 -48.75 11.57 -33.70
C ASN A 62 -47.40 10.85 -33.80
N ASN A 63 -47.50 9.62 -34.31
CA ASN A 63 -46.41 8.80 -34.82
C ASN A 63 -45.56 9.57 -35.83
N VAL A 64 -44.25 9.62 -35.58
CA VAL A 64 -43.24 9.64 -36.64
C VAL A 64 -42.24 8.53 -36.37
N THR A 65 -42.38 7.47 -37.15
CA THR A 65 -41.41 6.41 -37.35
C THR A 65 -40.20 6.97 -38.11
N THR A 66 -39.03 7.01 -37.47
CA THR A 66 -37.74 6.90 -38.14
C THR A 66 -36.84 5.96 -37.36
N THR A 67 -36.38 4.96 -38.10
CA THR A 67 -35.63 3.78 -37.69
C THR A 67 -34.13 4.05 -37.50
N ASN A 68 -33.56 3.40 -36.47
CA ASN A 68 -32.21 2.81 -36.34
C ASN A 68 -31.00 3.77 -36.44
N SER A 69 -30.03 3.75 -35.52
CA SER A 69 -29.23 2.57 -35.18
C SER A 69 -28.57 2.67 -33.78
N SER A 70 -29.00 1.83 -32.83
CA SER A 70 -28.23 1.52 -31.63
C SER A 70 -27.29 0.34 -31.93
N SER A 71 -25.99 0.53 -31.73
CA SER A 71 -24.96 -0.50 -31.92
C SER A 71 -25.17 -1.69 -30.97
N PRO A 72 -25.15 -2.96 -31.44
CA PRO A 72 -25.31 -4.15 -30.60
C PRO A 72 -24.08 -4.47 -29.71
N ALA A 73 -23.00 -3.70 -29.80
CA ALA A 73 -21.72 -4.04 -29.16
C ALA A 73 -21.73 -3.94 -27.62
N ALA A 74 -22.52 -3.02 -27.04
CA ALA A 74 -22.53 -2.79 -25.59
C ALA A 74 -23.32 -3.86 -24.80
N ALA A 75 -24.29 -4.52 -25.43
CA ALA A 75 -25.03 -5.64 -24.83
C ALA A 75 -24.28 -6.98 -25.01
N ALA A 76 -23.53 -7.13 -26.11
CA ALA A 76 -22.69 -8.30 -26.35
C ALA A 76 -21.49 -8.39 -25.38
N GLN A 77 -20.89 -7.26 -24.98
CA GLN A 77 -19.80 -7.24 -24.00
C GLN A 77 -20.24 -7.63 -22.57
N ARG A 78 -21.48 -7.33 -22.18
CA ARG A 78 -22.05 -7.79 -20.90
C ARG A 78 -22.32 -9.30 -20.90
N SER A 79 -22.71 -9.86 -22.05
CA SER A 79 -22.92 -11.31 -22.19
C SER A 79 -21.60 -12.09 -22.20
N LEU A 80 -20.55 -11.60 -22.87
CA LEU A 80 -19.29 -12.34 -23.02
C LEU A 80 -18.54 -12.53 -21.68
N LEU A 81 -18.57 -11.53 -20.79
CA LEU A 81 -17.97 -11.62 -19.46
C LEU A 81 -18.71 -12.58 -18.52
N GLN A 82 -20.03 -12.73 -18.70
CA GLN A 82 -20.86 -13.67 -17.93
C GLN A 82 -20.73 -15.12 -18.45
N THR A 83 -20.52 -15.31 -19.76
CA THR A 83 -20.30 -16.63 -20.37
C THR A 83 -18.90 -17.19 -20.08
N LEU A 84 -17.86 -16.33 -20.07
CA LEU A 84 -16.49 -16.76 -19.74
C LEU A 84 -16.33 -17.20 -18.27
N TRP A 85 -17.11 -16.62 -17.35
CA TRP A 85 -17.13 -17.04 -15.94
C TRP A 85 -17.94 -18.31 -15.66
N SER A 86 -18.94 -18.62 -16.49
CA SER A 86 -19.76 -19.84 -16.35
C SER A 86 -19.14 -21.06 -17.02
N GLU A 87 -18.33 -20.89 -18.07
CA GLU A 87 -17.57 -22.01 -18.68
C GLU A 87 -16.33 -22.40 -17.88
N ALA A 88 -15.75 -21.49 -17.10
CA ALA A 88 -14.63 -21.79 -16.19
C ALA A 88 -15.03 -22.54 -14.91
N THR A 89 -16.33 -22.68 -14.63
CA THR A 89 -16.87 -23.38 -13.44
C THR A 89 -17.65 -24.66 -13.76
N SER A 90 -17.67 -25.10 -15.03
CA SER A 90 -18.40 -26.30 -15.47
C SER A 90 -17.51 -27.31 -16.20
N THR A 91 -16.48 -27.84 -15.54
CA THR A 91 -15.91 -29.17 -15.88
C THR A 91 -15.41 -29.91 -14.63
N THR A 92 -16.31 -30.25 -13.71
CA THR A 92 -16.05 -31.27 -12.69
C THR A 92 -17.24 -32.20 -12.51
N ASP A 93 -17.22 -33.30 -13.25
CA ASP A 93 -17.75 -34.64 -12.87
C ASP A 93 -17.45 -35.59 -14.05
N LEU A 94 -16.91 -36.80 -13.94
CA LEU A 94 -16.93 -37.82 -12.90
C LEU A 94 -15.89 -38.91 -13.25
N HIS A 95 -15.10 -39.42 -12.28
CA HIS A 95 -15.01 -40.87 -12.03
C HIS A 95 -14.29 -41.25 -10.72
N GLN A 96 -15.14 -41.58 -9.73
CA GLN A 96 -15.14 -42.76 -8.86
C GLN A 96 -13.88 -43.24 -8.11
N ARG A 97 -13.98 -43.07 -6.78
CA ARG A 97 -13.91 -44.09 -5.70
C ARG A 97 -12.77 -45.12 -5.74
N ARG A 98 -11.94 -45.07 -4.70
CA ARG A 98 -11.56 -46.28 -3.93
C ARG A 98 -11.43 -45.97 -2.44
N LYS A 99 -12.33 -46.58 -1.66
CA LYS A 99 -12.23 -46.78 -0.20
C LYS A 99 -11.09 -47.77 0.08
N VAL A 100 -10.20 -47.45 1.02
CA VAL A 100 -9.39 -48.48 1.70
C VAL A 100 -9.78 -48.51 3.17
N THR A 101 -10.52 -49.57 3.48
CA THR A 101 -10.89 -50.07 4.79
C THR A 101 -9.67 -50.58 5.57
N ARG A 102 -9.67 -50.29 6.87
CA ARG A 102 -8.94 -51.02 7.92
C ARG A 102 -9.00 -52.53 7.70
N ARG A 103 -7.84 -53.20 7.75
CA ARG A 103 -7.76 -54.65 7.97
C ARG A 103 -7.09 -54.92 9.32
N ILE A 104 -7.93 -55.48 10.18
CA ILE A 104 -7.57 -56.31 11.33
C ILE A 104 -7.01 -57.62 10.78
N SER A 105 -5.89 -58.08 11.33
CA SER A 105 -5.52 -59.50 11.30
C SER A 105 -4.92 -59.89 12.66
N ASN A 106 -5.71 -60.63 13.42
CA ASN A 106 -5.25 -61.45 14.54
C ASN A 106 -4.44 -62.65 14.02
N SER A 107 -3.33 -62.97 14.67
CA SER A 107 -2.85 -64.35 14.76
C SER A 107 -2.34 -64.66 16.17
N SER A 108 -3.14 -65.48 16.84
CA SER A 108 -2.91 -66.40 17.96
C SER A 108 -1.49 -66.68 18.51
N ASN A 109 -1.42 -66.62 19.85
CA ASN A 109 -0.89 -67.59 20.82
C ASN A 109 0.56 -68.12 20.78
N ARG A 110 1.30 -67.83 21.87
CA ARG A 110 2.01 -68.76 22.80
C ARG A 110 2.69 -67.90 23.90
N ARG A 111 2.19 -67.89 25.15
CA ARG A 111 2.59 -68.71 26.34
C ARG A 111 4.10 -68.75 26.57
N ASP A 112 4.58 -68.01 27.57
CA ASP A 112 5.07 -68.47 28.90
C ASP A 112 6.61 -68.36 28.85
N ASP A 113 7.41 -67.83 29.78
CA ASP A 113 7.35 -67.75 31.24
C ASP A 113 8.39 -66.71 31.74
N HIS A 114 8.10 -66.11 32.91
CA HIS A 114 9.00 -65.85 34.07
C HIS A 114 10.42 -65.22 33.88
N ILE A 115 10.98 -64.34 34.74
CA ILE A 115 10.76 -64.00 36.15
C ILE A 115 11.59 -62.72 36.47
N THR A 116 10.96 -61.80 37.23
CA THR A 116 11.47 -60.88 38.28
C THR A 116 12.80 -60.13 38.10
N ALA A 117 12.75 -58.79 38.13
CA ALA A 117 12.98 -57.94 39.32
C ALA A 117 14.46 -57.58 39.48
N SER A 118 14.87 -56.41 39.91
CA SER A 118 14.24 -55.16 40.35
C SER A 118 15.41 -54.20 40.54
N SER A 119 15.11 -52.90 40.56
CA SER A 119 15.70 -51.88 41.46
C SER A 119 17.22 -51.66 41.41
N SER A 120 17.76 -50.45 41.44
CA SER A 120 17.30 -49.07 41.51
C SER A 120 18.59 -48.31 41.81
N SER A 121 18.68 -47.05 41.37
CA SER A 121 19.43 -45.95 42.02
C SER A 121 20.95 -46.15 42.27
N SER A 122 21.82 -45.17 42.22
CA SER A 122 21.82 -43.76 41.86
C SER A 122 23.25 -43.31 42.17
N LEU A 123 23.74 -42.34 41.42
CA LEU A 123 24.65 -41.28 41.87
C LEU A 123 26.09 -41.64 42.28
N SER A 124 26.99 -40.93 41.57
CA SER A 124 27.96 -39.98 42.15
C SER A 124 29.43 -40.41 42.27
N LYS A 125 30.21 -39.78 41.37
CA LYS A 125 31.43 -38.98 41.61
C LYS A 125 32.83 -39.64 41.62
N ARG A 126 33.59 -39.13 40.64
CA ARG A 126 34.95 -38.54 40.69
C ARG A 126 36.19 -39.43 40.87
N SER A 127 37.10 -39.22 39.89
CA SER A 127 38.49 -38.75 40.09
C SER A 127 39.64 -39.78 40.12
N HIS A 128 40.44 -39.70 39.04
CA HIS A 128 41.90 -39.79 38.92
C HIS A 128 42.71 -40.95 39.52
N GLY A 129 43.51 -41.58 38.64
CA GLY A 129 44.74 -42.29 39.02
C GLY A 129 45.44 -42.91 37.81
N LYS A 130 46.47 -42.24 37.27
CA LYS A 130 47.45 -42.83 36.33
C LYS A 130 48.40 -43.76 37.10
N LYS A 131 48.80 -44.89 36.51
CA LYS A 131 50.18 -45.43 36.58
C LYS A 131 50.47 -46.47 35.49
N TYR A 132 51.75 -46.48 35.10
CA TYR A 132 52.42 -47.06 33.94
C TYR A 132 52.83 -48.55 34.06
N ASN A 133 52.89 -49.27 32.93
CA ASN A 133 54.08 -49.89 32.26
C ASN A 133 53.67 -51.12 31.41
N ARG A 134 53.91 -51.14 30.08
CA ARG A 134 55.10 -51.63 29.32
C ARG A 134 55.26 -53.16 29.47
N SER A 135 55.43 -54.03 28.46
CA SER A 135 55.97 -54.05 27.08
C SER A 135 55.50 -55.41 26.46
N TYR A 136 55.31 -55.65 25.16
CA TYR A 136 56.36 -55.94 24.17
C TYR A 136 55.81 -56.00 22.73
N ASN A 137 56.69 -55.66 21.79
CA ASN A 137 56.55 -55.69 20.33
C ASN A 137 56.38 -57.11 19.75
N ILE A 138 55.81 -57.19 18.53
CA ILE A 138 56.48 -57.65 17.29
C ILE A 138 55.58 -57.39 16.06
N SER A 139 56.22 -57.38 14.90
CA SER A 139 56.00 -56.63 13.67
C SER A 139 54.99 -57.20 12.64
N GLY A 140 54.51 -56.30 11.77
CA GLY A 140 53.85 -56.56 10.48
C GLY A 140 52.92 -55.38 10.15
N SER A 141 52.84 -54.77 8.97
CA SER A 141 53.41 -55.02 7.65
C SER A 141 53.19 -53.74 6.80
N ARG A 142 54.08 -53.49 5.85
CA ARG A 142 54.16 -52.34 4.91
C ARG A 142 52.97 -52.24 3.90
N ARG A 143 51.80 -52.77 4.23
CA ARG A 143 50.64 -52.89 3.31
C ARG A 143 49.63 -51.74 3.44
N THR A 144 49.57 -51.05 4.58
CA THR A 144 48.61 -49.95 4.85
C THR A 144 49.03 -48.60 4.26
N LYS A 145 50.34 -48.32 4.13
CA LYS A 145 50.81 -47.04 3.57
C LYS A 145 50.59 -46.90 2.06
N ARG A 146 50.58 -48.00 1.28
CA ARG A 146 50.35 -47.96 -0.17
C ARG A 146 48.88 -47.75 -0.56
N VAL A 147 47.94 -48.17 0.29
CA VAL A 147 46.50 -47.97 0.04
C VAL A 147 46.10 -46.52 0.33
N ALA A 148 46.61 -45.95 1.44
CA ALA A 148 46.34 -44.57 1.80
C ALA A 148 46.86 -43.57 0.74
N THR A 149 48.04 -43.82 0.14
CA THR A 149 48.57 -42.96 -0.93
C THR A 149 47.76 -43.06 -2.23
N LYS A 150 47.26 -44.26 -2.58
CA LYS A 150 46.40 -44.44 -3.76
C LYS A 150 45.03 -43.78 -3.61
N VAL A 151 44.45 -43.80 -2.41
CA VAL A 151 43.18 -43.12 -2.11
C VAL A 151 43.35 -41.60 -2.18
N TRP A 152 44.45 -41.06 -1.63
CA TRP A 152 44.73 -39.62 -1.71
C TRP A 152 45.01 -39.14 -3.14
N LEU A 153 45.74 -39.92 -3.93
CA LEU A 153 45.96 -39.61 -5.35
C LEU A 153 44.66 -39.64 -6.16
N ALA A 154 43.75 -40.58 -5.87
CA ALA A 154 42.44 -40.63 -6.52
C ALA A 154 41.56 -39.43 -6.13
N ALA A 155 41.59 -39.00 -4.86
CA ALA A 155 40.84 -37.83 -4.41
C ALA A 155 41.37 -36.52 -5.03
N ILE A 156 42.69 -36.35 -5.12
CA ILE A 156 43.30 -35.19 -5.80
C ILE A 156 42.98 -35.23 -7.30
N ALA A 157 43.04 -36.39 -7.95
CA ALA A 157 42.69 -36.53 -9.36
C ALA A 157 41.21 -36.19 -9.63
N ALA A 158 40.30 -36.59 -8.75
CA ALA A 158 38.88 -36.25 -8.85
C ALA A 158 38.63 -34.74 -8.69
N LEU A 159 39.33 -34.08 -7.75
CA LEU A 159 39.25 -32.63 -7.57
C LEU A 159 39.85 -31.87 -8.76
N ALA A 160 40.98 -32.33 -9.30
CA ALA A 160 41.59 -31.75 -10.49
C ALA A 160 40.69 -31.88 -11.72
N MET A 161 40.04 -33.04 -11.90
CA MET A 161 39.05 -33.25 -12.97
C MET A 161 37.83 -32.36 -12.80
N ALA A 162 37.30 -32.19 -11.58
CA ALA A 162 36.18 -31.29 -11.33
C ALA A 162 36.55 -29.82 -11.63
N LEU A 163 37.77 -29.41 -11.30
CA LEU A 163 38.28 -28.07 -11.62
C LEU A 163 38.44 -27.89 -13.14
N LEU A 164 38.99 -28.88 -13.85
CA LEU A 164 39.13 -28.87 -15.31
C LEU A 164 37.77 -28.84 -16.01
N ILE A 165 36.76 -29.57 -15.51
CA ILE A 165 35.39 -29.51 -16.02
C ILE A 165 34.81 -28.11 -15.83
N LYS A 166 35.01 -27.48 -14.66
CA LYS A 166 34.56 -26.09 -14.45
C LYS A 166 35.26 -25.09 -15.35
N ILE A 167 36.57 -25.24 -15.55
CA ILE A 167 37.33 -24.39 -16.48
C ILE A 167 36.86 -24.62 -17.92
N HIS A 168 36.58 -25.87 -18.32
CA HIS A 168 36.04 -26.17 -19.65
C HIS A 168 34.63 -25.62 -19.86
N ILE A 169 33.73 -25.68 -18.86
CA ILE A 169 32.39 -25.08 -18.95
C ILE A 169 32.50 -23.55 -19.08
N PHE A 170 33.39 -22.92 -18.30
CA PHE A 170 33.62 -21.48 -18.37
C PHE A 170 34.22 -21.05 -19.71
N LEU A 171 35.23 -21.77 -20.22
CA LEU A 171 35.81 -21.51 -21.55
C LEU A 171 34.81 -21.79 -22.67
N TYR A 172 33.95 -22.80 -22.53
CA TYR A 172 32.86 -23.07 -23.48
C TYR A 172 31.90 -21.89 -23.54
N GLN A 173 31.43 -21.39 -22.39
CA GLN A 173 30.54 -20.21 -22.32
C GLN A 173 31.16 -18.98 -22.98
N VAL A 174 32.42 -18.67 -22.65
CA VAL A 174 33.15 -17.52 -23.20
C VAL A 174 33.44 -17.66 -24.70
N LEU A 175 33.66 -18.89 -25.20
CA LEU A 175 33.91 -19.15 -26.63
C LEU A 175 32.61 -19.24 -27.45
N THR A 176 31.49 -19.67 -26.85
CA THR A 176 30.18 -19.71 -27.53
C THR A 176 29.46 -18.36 -27.56
N GLU A 177 29.77 -17.43 -26.66
CA GLU A 177 29.21 -16.06 -26.70
C GLU A 177 29.84 -15.18 -27.80
N ASN A 178 30.98 -15.58 -28.41
CA ASN A 178 31.68 -14.80 -29.43
C ASN A 178 31.48 -15.27 -30.88
N ASN A 179 30.70 -16.33 -31.14
CA ASN A 179 30.48 -16.84 -32.49
C ASN A 179 28.99 -17.03 -32.78
N ASN A 180 28.23 -15.94 -32.91
CA ASN A 180 27.00 -15.91 -33.70
C ASN A 180 26.67 -14.46 -34.11
N SER A 181 27.46 -13.96 -35.06
CA SER A 181 27.03 -12.88 -35.96
C SER A 181 26.77 -13.50 -37.32
N GLU A 182 25.54 -13.32 -37.80
CA GLU A 182 25.06 -13.39 -39.19
C GLU A 182 25.13 -14.74 -39.93
N ASP A 183 23.95 -15.36 -40.16
CA ASP A 183 23.42 -15.53 -41.53
C ASP A 183 21.94 -15.98 -41.53
N ASN A 184 21.17 -15.35 -42.43
CA ASN A 184 19.72 -15.54 -42.66
C ASN A 184 19.40 -16.88 -43.37
N VAL A 185 18.18 -17.41 -43.16
CA VAL A 185 17.17 -17.81 -44.18
C VAL A 185 16.11 -18.78 -43.58
N LEU A 186 14.87 -18.28 -43.51
CA LEU A 186 13.58 -18.96 -43.71
C LEU A 186 13.24 -20.26 -42.92
N SER A 187 12.46 -20.12 -41.84
CA SER A 187 11.26 -20.96 -41.63
C SER A 187 10.34 -20.32 -40.59
N SER A 188 9.11 -20.04 -41.03
CA SER A 188 8.01 -19.46 -40.29
C SER A 188 7.52 -20.35 -39.15
N THR A 189 7.71 -19.90 -37.90
CA THR A 189 6.79 -20.19 -36.79
C THR A 189 6.98 -19.08 -35.75
N THR A 190 5.89 -18.36 -35.48
CA THR A 190 5.76 -17.22 -34.57
C THR A 190 6.22 -17.57 -33.14
N SER A 191 7.42 -17.12 -32.78
CA SER A 191 7.85 -16.94 -31.39
C SER A 191 7.77 -15.45 -31.07
N THR A 192 6.80 -15.06 -30.24
CA THR A 192 6.71 -13.71 -29.67
C THR A 192 7.89 -13.49 -28.73
N ASN A 193 8.70 -12.48 -29.03
CA ASN A 193 9.75 -11.98 -28.13
C ASN A 193 9.11 -11.47 -26.83
N ASN A 194 9.15 -12.28 -25.77
CA ASN A 194 8.70 -11.90 -24.43
C ASN A 194 9.73 -11.00 -23.70
N ASN A 195 10.22 -9.96 -24.36
CA ASN A 195 10.92 -8.87 -23.67
C ASN A 195 9.87 -7.91 -23.13
N ILE A 196 9.34 -8.20 -21.94
CA ILE A 196 8.56 -7.22 -21.19
C ILE A 196 9.52 -6.08 -20.84
N GLN A 197 9.27 -4.89 -21.38
CA GLN A 197 10.13 -3.74 -21.17
C GLN A 197 10.28 -3.48 -19.67
N GLY A 198 11.51 -3.51 -19.15
CA GLY A 198 11.84 -3.09 -17.78
C GLY A 198 12.13 -4.18 -16.74
N VAL A 199 11.90 -5.46 -17.04
CA VAL A 199 12.33 -6.61 -16.20
C VAL A 199 12.86 -7.73 -17.09
N ASP A 200 14.08 -8.19 -16.86
CA ASP A 200 14.67 -9.27 -17.64
C ASP A 200 13.96 -10.61 -17.41
N ALA A 201 14.01 -11.51 -18.40
CA ALA A 201 13.31 -12.79 -18.34
C ALA A 201 13.71 -13.66 -17.12
N ALA A 202 14.96 -13.56 -16.65
CA ALA A 202 15.42 -14.33 -15.49
C ALA A 202 14.85 -13.76 -14.18
N THR A 203 14.66 -12.45 -14.08
CA THR A 203 13.96 -11.82 -12.96
C THR A 203 12.48 -12.18 -12.97
N LEU A 204 11.81 -12.13 -14.12
CA LEU A 204 10.41 -12.55 -14.22
C LEU A 204 10.21 -14.01 -13.79
N GLN A 205 11.06 -14.91 -14.28
CA GLN A 205 11.01 -16.32 -13.90
C GLN A 205 11.21 -16.48 -12.38
N ARG A 206 12.13 -15.74 -11.76
CA ARG A 206 12.31 -15.77 -10.30
C ARG A 206 11.08 -15.31 -9.52
N LEU A 207 10.30 -14.36 -10.03
CA LEU A 207 9.06 -13.92 -9.38
C LEU A 207 7.98 -15.00 -9.46
N LEU A 208 7.86 -15.66 -10.61
CA LEU A 208 6.94 -16.78 -10.82
C LEU A 208 7.32 -17.96 -9.93
N ASP A 209 8.59 -18.36 -9.91
CA ASP A 209 9.10 -19.48 -9.11
C ASP A 209 8.90 -19.26 -7.60
N LYS A 210 8.91 -17.99 -7.16
CA LYS A 210 8.69 -17.61 -5.75
C LYS A 210 7.24 -17.31 -5.40
N HIS A 211 6.31 -17.44 -6.35
CA HIS A 211 4.90 -17.07 -6.15
C HIS A 211 4.72 -15.62 -5.68
N ASN A 212 5.55 -14.71 -6.19
CA ASN A 212 5.41 -13.26 -5.95
C ASN A 212 4.56 -12.56 -7.03
N ILE A 213 4.19 -13.27 -8.09
CA ILE A 213 3.28 -12.78 -9.12
C ILE A 213 2.45 -13.93 -9.69
N ASP A 214 1.20 -13.61 -10.04
CA ASP A 214 0.31 -14.48 -10.80
C ASP A 214 0.75 -14.52 -12.28
N PRO A 215 0.85 -15.71 -12.92
CA PRO A 215 1.12 -15.82 -14.34
C PRO A 215 0.24 -14.91 -15.22
N ASP A 216 -1.04 -14.74 -14.87
CA ASP A 216 -1.98 -13.91 -15.62
C ASP A 216 -1.74 -12.41 -15.46
N ASP A 217 -0.94 -12.00 -14.47
CA ASP A 217 -0.64 -10.60 -14.18
C ASP A 217 0.75 -10.17 -14.70
N THR A 218 1.44 -11.08 -15.43
CA THR A 218 2.72 -10.79 -16.11
C THR A 218 2.57 -9.76 -17.23
N HIS A 219 1.38 -9.65 -17.83
CA HIS A 219 1.06 -8.70 -18.90
C HIS A 219 -0.10 -7.78 -18.50
N SER A 220 -0.12 -6.54 -19.02
CA SER A 220 -1.26 -5.65 -18.82
C SER A 220 -2.44 -6.18 -19.64
N LYS A 221 -3.63 -6.21 -19.02
CA LYS A 221 -4.90 -6.59 -19.68
C LYS A 221 -5.57 -5.39 -20.37
N MET A 222 -5.12 -4.19 -20.04
CA MET A 222 -5.61 -2.90 -20.52
C MET A 222 -4.42 -1.95 -20.72
N THR A 223 -4.50 -1.06 -21.70
CA THR A 223 -3.49 -0.02 -21.93
C THR A 223 -3.68 1.17 -21.00
N LEU A 224 -2.62 1.96 -20.78
CA LEU A 224 -2.75 3.20 -20.01
C LEU A 224 -3.72 4.19 -20.68
N GLN A 225 -3.69 4.31 -22.01
CA GLN A 225 -4.63 5.13 -22.78
C GLN A 225 -6.11 4.74 -22.55
N GLU A 226 -6.41 3.44 -22.54
CA GLU A 226 -7.75 2.95 -22.24
C GLU A 226 -8.14 3.32 -20.81
N ALA A 227 -7.22 3.22 -19.84
CA ALA A 227 -7.50 3.60 -18.45
C ALA A 227 -7.80 5.09 -18.31
N HIS A 228 -7.09 5.96 -19.03
CA HIS A 228 -7.40 7.40 -19.09
C HIS A 228 -8.76 7.69 -19.73
N SER A 229 -9.25 6.79 -20.59
CA SER A 229 -10.56 6.91 -21.22
C SER A 229 -11.69 6.27 -20.38
N HIS A 230 -11.34 5.58 -19.28
CA HIS A 230 -12.29 4.89 -18.43
C HIS A 230 -13.15 5.89 -17.65
N LYS A 231 -14.47 5.66 -17.62
CA LYS A 231 -15.41 6.43 -16.80
C LYS A 231 -15.72 5.64 -15.55
N LEU A 232 -15.41 6.21 -14.38
CA LEU A 232 -15.72 5.59 -13.10
C LEU A 232 -17.22 5.29 -12.98
N ALA A 233 -17.55 4.19 -12.32
CA ALA A 233 -18.91 3.83 -11.99
C ALA A 233 -19.57 4.98 -11.22
N PRO A 234 -20.76 5.46 -11.64
CA PRO A 234 -21.39 6.59 -11.00
C PRO A 234 -21.93 6.23 -9.61
N LEU A 235 -21.83 7.17 -8.67
CA LEU A 235 -22.57 7.13 -7.41
C LEU A 235 -24.05 7.43 -7.69
N LEU A 236 -24.83 6.41 -8.03
CA LEU A 236 -26.26 6.57 -8.34
C LEU A 236 -27.10 6.65 -7.04
N PRO A 237 -28.17 7.46 -7.03
CA PRO A 237 -29.15 7.44 -5.94
C PRO A 237 -29.81 6.05 -5.80
N PRO A 238 -30.38 5.71 -4.62
CA PRO A 238 -30.82 4.35 -4.27
C PRO A 238 -31.98 3.74 -5.08
N ASP A 239 -32.44 4.35 -6.18
CA ASP A 239 -33.69 3.96 -6.83
C ASP A 239 -33.56 2.93 -7.96
N ASN A 240 -32.36 2.39 -8.26
CA ASN A 240 -32.27 1.24 -9.18
C ASN A 240 -30.99 0.39 -9.13
N ASN A 241 -29.91 0.86 -8.51
CA ASN A 241 -28.71 0.04 -8.28
C ASN A 241 -28.38 0.08 -6.79
N ASN A 242 -28.41 -1.09 -6.17
CA ASN A 242 -28.34 -1.37 -4.73
C ASN A 242 -26.97 -1.01 -4.09
N ILE A 243 -26.39 0.15 -4.40
CA ILE A 243 -25.09 0.62 -3.90
C ILE A 243 -25.36 1.67 -2.82
N ASP A 244 -25.05 1.32 -1.57
CA ASP A 244 -25.19 2.23 -0.43
C ASP A 244 -24.09 3.30 -0.47
N THR A 245 -24.46 4.53 -0.81
CA THR A 245 -23.54 5.68 -0.82
C THR A 245 -23.29 6.26 0.58
N SER A 246 -23.91 5.71 1.62
CA SER A 246 -23.72 6.12 3.01
C SER A 246 -22.71 5.26 3.77
N GLN A 247 -22.20 4.19 3.14
CA GLN A 247 -21.23 3.27 3.72
C GLN A 247 -20.05 3.00 2.78
N TYR A 248 -19.00 2.42 3.36
CA TYR A 248 -17.77 2.06 2.66
C TYR A 248 -17.23 0.70 3.12
N THR A 249 -16.37 0.11 2.30
CA THR A 249 -15.67 -1.14 2.57
C THR A 249 -14.24 -0.83 2.97
N ILE A 250 -13.77 -1.43 4.06
CA ILE A 250 -12.35 -1.38 4.44
C ILE A 250 -11.65 -2.57 3.82
N ARG A 251 -10.54 -2.32 3.11
CA ARG A 251 -9.61 -3.36 2.67
C ARG A 251 -8.34 -3.26 3.48
N MET A 252 -8.01 -4.33 4.20
CA MET A 252 -6.89 -4.36 5.15
C MET A 252 -5.99 -5.55 4.87
N ASN A 253 -4.76 -5.29 4.44
CA ASN A 253 -3.74 -6.33 4.32
C ASN A 253 -3.04 -6.56 5.66
N THR A 254 -2.58 -7.78 5.84
CA THR A 254 -1.85 -8.17 7.05
C THR A 254 -0.81 -9.25 6.75
N TRP A 255 0.27 -9.24 7.51
CA TRP A 255 1.32 -10.26 7.44
C TRP A 255 1.97 -10.44 8.81
N HIS A 256 1.70 -11.57 9.47
CA HIS A 256 2.26 -11.94 10.78
C HIS A 256 2.06 -10.86 11.86
N ARG A 257 0.89 -10.20 11.87
CA ARG A 257 0.52 -9.10 12.79
C ARG A 257 -0.85 -9.31 13.41
N ASN A 258 -1.11 -10.55 13.83
CA ASN A 258 -2.43 -11.02 14.24
C ASN A 258 -3.05 -10.18 15.38
N GLU A 259 -2.25 -9.70 16.34
CA GLU A 259 -2.77 -8.86 17.42
C GLU A 259 -3.13 -7.44 16.96
N GLN A 260 -2.32 -6.84 16.10
CA GLN A 260 -2.58 -5.52 15.53
C GLN A 260 -3.84 -5.57 14.66
N LEU A 261 -3.92 -6.58 13.80
CA LEU A 261 -5.10 -6.90 13.00
C LEU A 261 -6.35 -7.01 13.87
N LEU A 262 -6.30 -7.82 14.94
CA LEU A 262 -7.45 -8.02 15.82
C LEU A 262 -7.90 -6.71 16.50
N LEU A 263 -6.97 -5.90 17.00
CA LEU A 263 -7.30 -4.58 17.56
C LEU A 263 -7.90 -3.64 16.51
N SER A 264 -7.37 -3.69 15.28
CA SER A 264 -7.85 -2.87 14.17
C SER A 264 -9.26 -3.27 13.75
N ILE A 265 -9.56 -4.55 13.56
CA ILE A 265 -10.92 -5.00 13.21
C ILE A 265 -11.92 -4.76 14.36
N ASN A 266 -11.52 -4.97 15.62
CA ASN A 266 -12.37 -4.72 16.79
C ASN A 266 -12.83 -3.25 16.84
N HIS A 267 -11.90 -2.33 16.59
CA HIS A 267 -12.16 -0.90 16.58
C HIS A 267 -13.00 -0.48 15.36
N HIS A 268 -12.56 -0.80 14.15
CA HIS A 268 -13.20 -0.30 12.93
C HIS A 268 -14.56 -0.96 12.65
N ALA A 269 -14.81 -2.19 13.11
CA ALA A 269 -16.12 -2.83 12.95
C ALA A 269 -17.24 -2.11 13.72
N GLN A 270 -16.90 -1.33 14.75
CA GLN A 270 -17.84 -0.52 15.52
C GLN A 270 -18.30 0.73 14.75
N CYS A 271 -17.55 1.16 13.74
CA CYS A 271 -17.94 2.31 12.93
C CYS A 271 -19.15 1.96 12.07
N GLU A 272 -20.22 2.75 12.20
CA GLU A 272 -21.48 2.51 11.49
C GLU A 272 -21.34 2.72 9.97
N GLY A 273 -20.42 3.59 9.53
CA GLY A 273 -20.10 3.78 8.11
C GLY A 273 -19.40 2.60 7.44
N VAL A 274 -18.86 1.66 8.21
CA VAL A 274 -18.21 0.46 7.68
C VAL A 274 -19.27 -0.60 7.36
N ALA A 275 -19.47 -0.88 6.08
CA ALA A 275 -20.32 -1.97 5.59
C ALA A 275 -19.64 -3.33 5.79
N GLU A 276 -18.39 -3.44 5.31
CA GLU A 276 -17.59 -4.66 5.32
C GLU A 276 -16.11 -4.35 5.55
N ILE A 277 -15.40 -5.27 6.20
CA ILE A 277 -13.95 -5.27 6.35
C ILE A 277 -13.41 -6.53 5.68
N GLN A 278 -12.74 -6.37 4.55
CA GLN A 278 -12.10 -7.45 3.81
C GLN A 278 -10.62 -7.54 4.22
N ILE A 279 -10.25 -8.67 4.81
CA ILE A 279 -8.89 -8.96 5.24
C ILE A 279 -8.17 -9.68 4.11
N ILE A 280 -7.17 -9.02 3.55
CA ILE A 280 -6.31 -9.53 2.49
C ILE A 280 -5.25 -10.39 3.17
N TRP A 281 -5.50 -11.70 3.16
CA TRP A 281 -4.70 -12.71 3.85
C TRP A 281 -3.75 -13.39 2.86
N CYS A 282 -2.48 -12.95 2.86
CA CYS A 282 -1.43 -13.51 1.99
C CYS A 282 -0.62 -14.64 2.64
N ASP A 283 -0.84 -14.93 3.94
CA ASP A 283 -0.11 -16.01 4.64
C ASP A 283 -0.73 -17.36 4.31
N THR A 284 -0.20 -18.02 3.27
CA THR A 284 -0.67 -19.32 2.81
C THR A 284 -0.29 -20.48 3.73
N LEU A 285 0.64 -20.26 4.66
CA LEU A 285 1.16 -21.30 5.55
C LEU A 285 0.40 -21.36 6.88
N ASN A 286 -0.25 -20.27 7.27
CA ASN A 286 -1.00 -20.18 8.52
C ASN A 286 -2.43 -19.70 8.25
N ASP A 287 -3.39 -20.28 8.96
CA ASP A 287 -4.75 -19.76 8.97
C ASP A 287 -4.85 -18.49 9.82
N PRO A 288 -5.77 -17.56 9.47
CA PRO A 288 -6.08 -16.44 10.34
C PRO A 288 -6.56 -16.94 11.71
N PRO A 289 -6.33 -16.21 12.80
CA PRO A 289 -6.83 -16.59 14.11
C PRO A 289 -8.36 -16.77 14.10
N ASP A 290 -8.88 -17.70 14.89
CA ASP A 290 -10.33 -17.97 15.00
C ASP A 290 -11.14 -16.70 15.35
N SER A 291 -10.56 -15.79 16.15
CA SER A 291 -11.18 -14.51 16.50
C SER A 291 -11.34 -13.56 15.31
N VAL A 292 -10.52 -13.71 14.27
CA VAL A 292 -10.60 -12.95 13.02
C VAL A 292 -11.56 -13.68 12.05
N LEU A 293 -11.42 -15.01 11.90
CA LEU A 293 -12.29 -15.84 11.04
C LEU A 293 -13.77 -15.77 11.43
N HIS A 294 -14.05 -15.77 12.73
CA HIS A 294 -15.40 -15.77 13.30
C HIS A 294 -15.66 -14.49 14.11
N HIS A 295 -15.16 -13.36 13.60
CA HIS A 295 -15.33 -12.08 14.27
C HIS A 295 -16.81 -11.75 14.50
N SER A 296 -17.15 -11.37 15.74
CA SER A 296 -18.53 -11.27 16.23
C SER A 296 -19.37 -10.17 15.57
N SER A 297 -18.74 -9.19 14.91
CA SER A 297 -19.45 -8.10 14.24
C SER A 297 -20.22 -8.53 12.98
N GLY A 298 -19.89 -9.68 12.38
CA GLY A 298 -20.44 -10.10 11.08
C GLY A 298 -19.94 -9.30 9.87
N LYS A 299 -19.17 -8.22 10.08
CA LYS A 299 -18.63 -7.34 9.03
C LYS A 299 -17.30 -7.82 8.44
N VAL A 300 -16.61 -8.77 9.07
CA VAL A 300 -15.27 -9.20 8.66
C VAL A 300 -15.36 -10.36 7.66
N LYS A 301 -14.68 -10.23 6.51
CA LYS A 301 -14.51 -11.27 5.50
C LYS A 301 -13.02 -11.52 5.27
N ILE A 302 -12.65 -12.79 5.09
CA ILE A 302 -11.28 -13.14 4.74
C ILE A 302 -11.20 -13.38 3.24
N GLU A 303 -10.34 -12.62 2.58
CA GLU A 303 -9.96 -12.78 1.18
C GLU A 303 -8.58 -13.43 1.16
N ARG A 304 -8.49 -14.68 0.70
CA ARG A 304 -7.23 -15.44 0.70
C ARG A 304 -6.51 -15.25 -0.62
N HIS A 305 -5.23 -14.90 -0.54
CA HIS A 305 -4.37 -14.72 -1.70
C HIS A 305 -3.22 -15.72 -1.65
N ASP A 306 -3.02 -16.47 -2.74
CA ASP A 306 -1.92 -17.43 -2.86
C ASP A 306 -0.59 -16.77 -3.23
N ILE A 307 -0.63 -15.49 -3.61
CA ILE A 307 0.51 -14.67 -3.99
C ILE A 307 0.93 -13.79 -2.82
N ASN A 308 2.24 -13.74 -2.54
CA ASN A 308 2.79 -12.80 -1.56
C ASN A 308 3.42 -11.60 -2.27
N SER A 309 2.60 -10.57 -2.50
CA SER A 309 3.00 -9.31 -3.11
C SER A 309 2.22 -8.16 -2.50
N LEU A 310 2.82 -6.97 -2.43
CA LEU A 310 2.10 -5.76 -2.01
C LEU A 310 1.02 -5.34 -3.02
N ASN A 311 1.11 -5.78 -4.28
CA ASN A 311 0.07 -5.55 -5.28
C ASN A 311 -1.27 -6.18 -4.90
N GLU A 312 -1.26 -7.29 -4.15
CA GLU A 312 -2.48 -8.02 -3.77
C GLU A 312 -3.43 -7.16 -2.93
N ARG A 313 -2.93 -6.09 -2.29
CA ARG A 313 -3.78 -5.12 -1.59
C ARG A 313 -4.87 -4.54 -2.51
N PHE A 314 -4.57 -4.37 -3.79
CA PHE A 314 -5.44 -3.75 -4.77
C PHE A 314 -6.17 -4.76 -5.67
N LYS A 315 -5.91 -6.06 -5.53
CA LYS A 315 -6.59 -7.11 -6.30
C LYS A 315 -7.88 -7.49 -5.60
N ILE A 316 -9.03 -7.33 -6.26
CA ILE A 316 -10.33 -7.73 -5.71
C ILE A 316 -10.62 -9.18 -6.12
N VAL A 317 -10.56 -10.10 -5.16
CA VAL A 317 -10.99 -11.51 -5.32
C VAL A 317 -12.40 -11.70 -4.77
N LEU A 318 -12.75 -11.00 -3.68
CA LEU A 318 -14.09 -10.97 -3.12
C LEU A 318 -14.75 -9.62 -3.45
N ASP A 319 -15.84 -9.65 -4.19
CA ASP A 319 -16.55 -8.44 -4.61
C ASP A 319 -16.94 -7.56 -3.42
N THR A 320 -16.75 -6.24 -3.56
CA THR A 320 -17.06 -5.28 -2.49
C THR A 320 -18.50 -4.77 -2.60
N PRO A 321 -19.25 -4.64 -1.49
CA PRO A 321 -20.63 -4.14 -1.51
C PRO A 321 -20.73 -2.63 -1.76
N THR A 322 -19.62 -1.90 -1.70
CA THR A 322 -19.56 -0.44 -1.86
C THR A 322 -18.57 -0.04 -2.94
N LEU A 323 -18.78 1.15 -3.53
CA LEU A 323 -17.81 1.79 -4.44
C LEU A 323 -16.70 2.53 -3.70
N GLY A 324 -16.99 3.05 -2.50
CA GLY A 324 -16.00 3.68 -1.64
C GLY A 324 -15.18 2.63 -0.90
N ILE A 325 -13.88 2.60 -1.17
CA ILE A 325 -12.92 1.67 -0.56
C ILE A 325 -11.96 2.47 0.32
N LEU A 326 -11.92 2.15 1.61
CA LEU A 326 -10.85 2.58 2.50
C LEU A 326 -9.75 1.53 2.50
N SER A 327 -8.63 1.83 1.85
CA SER A 327 -7.41 1.05 2.02
C SER A 327 -6.76 1.42 3.36
N LEU A 328 -6.48 0.44 4.21
CA LEU A 328 -6.01 0.65 5.58
C LEU A 328 -4.98 -0.40 6.01
N ASP A 329 -3.89 0.03 6.65
CA ASP A 329 -2.92 -0.89 7.25
C ASP A 329 -3.42 -1.46 8.58
N ASP A 330 -3.07 -2.72 8.86
CA ASP A 330 -3.44 -3.46 10.08
C ASP A 330 -2.96 -2.87 11.41
N ASP A 331 -2.06 -1.88 11.37
CA ASP A 331 -1.47 -1.23 12.53
C ASP A 331 -1.84 0.26 12.66
N VAL A 332 -2.87 0.72 11.92
CA VAL A 332 -3.43 2.07 12.02
C VAL A 332 -4.83 2.00 12.64
N LEU A 333 -5.07 2.77 13.70
CA LEU A 333 -6.42 3.07 14.18
C LEU A 333 -6.76 4.55 13.94
N ARG A 334 -8.00 4.79 13.51
CA ARG A 334 -8.58 6.13 13.31
C ARG A 334 -9.96 6.21 13.96
N PRO A 335 -10.32 7.30 14.66
CA PRO A 335 -11.69 7.49 15.15
C PRO A 335 -12.71 7.38 14.02
N CYS A 336 -13.91 6.84 14.30
CA CYS A 336 -14.95 6.68 13.29
C CYS A 336 -15.32 8.02 12.63
N GLU A 337 -15.34 9.12 13.39
CA GLU A 337 -15.64 10.45 12.86
C GLU A 337 -14.58 10.92 11.86
N ALA A 338 -13.31 10.55 12.06
CA ALA A 338 -12.24 10.89 11.11
C ALA A 338 -12.42 10.13 9.79
N LEU A 339 -12.88 8.87 9.86
CA LEU A 339 -13.18 8.07 8.68
C LEU A 339 -14.44 8.55 7.97
N ASP A 340 -15.50 8.88 8.70
CA ASP A 340 -16.75 9.40 8.12
C ASP A 340 -16.52 10.79 7.48
N ALA A 341 -15.69 11.66 8.06
CA ALA A 341 -15.33 12.95 7.45
C ALA A 341 -14.57 12.78 6.14
N ALA A 342 -13.60 11.86 6.12
CA ALA A 342 -12.87 11.52 4.91
C ALA A 342 -13.76 10.86 3.85
N PHE A 343 -14.68 10.00 4.26
CA PHE A 343 -15.65 9.37 3.38
C PHE A 343 -16.61 10.38 2.77
N LEU A 344 -17.15 11.31 3.57
CA LEU A 344 -18.04 12.37 3.07
C LEU A 344 -17.33 13.25 2.03
N ARG A 345 -16.06 13.60 2.28
CA ARG A 345 -15.20 14.28 1.30
C ARG A 345 -15.00 13.44 0.04
N TRP A 346 -14.78 12.13 0.17
CA TRP A 346 -14.63 11.22 -0.98
C TRP A 346 -15.91 11.14 -1.82
N VAL A 347 -17.10 11.06 -1.22
CA VAL A 347 -18.39 11.03 -1.94
C VAL A 347 -18.56 12.26 -2.84
N ARG A 348 -18.00 13.41 -2.44
CA ARG A 348 -18.04 14.67 -3.19
C ARG A 348 -16.96 14.77 -4.28
N HIS A 349 -15.92 13.94 -4.18
CA HIS A 349 -14.76 13.90 -5.07
C HIS A 349 -14.36 12.44 -5.39
N PRO A 350 -15.27 11.60 -5.94
CA PRO A 350 -15.05 10.17 -6.08
C PRO A 350 -13.90 9.84 -7.04
N GLU A 351 -13.53 10.77 -7.93
CA GLU A 351 -12.42 10.67 -8.85
C GLU A 351 -11.04 10.90 -8.19
N ARG A 352 -10.98 11.42 -6.97
CA ARG A 352 -9.73 11.71 -6.27
C ARG A 352 -9.55 10.77 -5.09
N MET A 353 -8.29 10.43 -4.82
CA MET A 353 -7.94 9.81 -3.53
C MET A 353 -8.11 10.82 -2.40
N ILE A 354 -8.72 10.40 -1.29
CA ILE A 354 -8.77 11.19 -0.05
C ILE A 354 -7.89 10.51 0.99
N GLY A 355 -6.76 11.13 1.33
CA GLY A 355 -5.76 10.52 2.20
C GLY A 355 -5.58 11.18 3.56
N PHE A 356 -4.95 10.45 4.47
CA PHE A 356 -4.55 10.95 5.79
C PHE A 356 -3.04 11.16 5.92
N ASP A 357 -2.24 10.58 5.02
CA ASP A 357 -0.78 10.52 5.14
C ASP A 357 -0.14 11.16 3.93
N VAL A 358 0.21 12.45 4.03
CA VAL A 358 0.82 13.22 2.93
C VAL A 358 2.31 12.98 2.80
N ARG A 359 2.79 13.02 1.56
CA ARG A 359 4.21 13.03 1.19
C ARG A 359 4.37 13.86 -0.08
N THR A 360 5.60 14.05 -0.53
CA THR A 360 5.86 14.86 -1.72
C THR A 360 6.95 14.27 -2.60
N HIS A 361 6.97 14.61 -3.88
CA HIS A 361 8.15 14.47 -4.72
C HIS A 361 8.99 15.75 -4.65
N VAL A 362 10.31 15.61 -4.82
CA VAL A 362 11.25 16.73 -4.88
C VAL A 362 12.03 16.66 -6.18
N VAL A 363 11.96 17.71 -6.97
CA VAL A 363 12.73 17.83 -8.21
C VAL A 363 14.17 18.21 -7.86
N VAL A 364 15.13 17.41 -8.32
CA VAL A 364 16.56 17.64 -8.20
C VAL A 364 17.13 17.88 -9.60
N VAL A 365 17.70 19.07 -9.78
CA VAL A 365 18.35 19.45 -11.04
C VAL A 365 19.82 19.05 -10.97
N GLU A 366 20.24 18.13 -11.84
CA GLU A 366 21.65 17.81 -12.02
C GLU A 366 22.21 18.65 -13.16
N ASN A 367 23.10 19.59 -12.83
CA ASN A 367 23.88 20.31 -13.83
C ASN A 367 25.02 19.40 -14.30
N SER A 368 25.00 18.97 -15.55
CA SER A 368 26.16 18.33 -16.17
C SER A 368 27.31 19.35 -16.21
N VAL A 369 28.26 19.23 -15.29
CA VAL A 369 29.56 19.90 -15.40
C VAL A 369 30.36 19.07 -16.40
N ASP A 370 30.54 19.62 -17.60
CA ASP A 370 31.49 19.08 -18.57
C ASP A 370 32.89 19.15 -17.94
N ASN A 371 33.34 18.07 -17.30
CA ASN A 371 34.75 17.89 -16.97
C ASN A 371 35.49 17.48 -18.25
N ASP A 372 35.59 18.40 -19.21
CA ASP A 372 36.59 18.33 -20.25
C ASP A 372 37.69 19.34 -19.95
N GLY A 373 38.78 18.86 -19.35
CA GLY A 373 40.03 19.60 -19.20
C GLY A 373 40.78 19.72 -20.53
N GLY A 374 40.09 20.16 -21.59
CA GLY A 374 40.58 20.20 -22.96
C GLY A 374 40.68 21.63 -23.49
N VAL A 375 41.92 22.12 -23.60
CA VAL A 375 42.45 23.25 -24.38
C VAL A 375 41.44 24.14 -25.13
N VAL A 376 41.47 25.43 -24.80
CA VAL A 376 40.78 26.54 -25.48
C VAL A 376 41.05 26.54 -27.00
N GLY A 377 40.08 26.06 -27.77
CA GLY A 377 39.97 26.21 -29.23
C GLY A 377 38.77 27.08 -29.59
N LYS A 378 38.98 28.05 -30.49
CA LYS A 378 38.03 29.10 -30.87
C LYS A 378 36.65 28.57 -31.33
N LYS A 379 35.62 29.29 -30.90
CA LYS A 379 34.18 29.13 -31.19
C LYS A 379 33.85 29.00 -32.69
N ASN A 380 32.85 28.17 -32.98
CA ASN A 380 31.83 28.44 -33.99
C ASN A 380 30.50 28.69 -33.26
N GLU A 381 29.75 29.71 -33.70
CA GLU A 381 28.63 30.36 -32.98
C GLU A 381 27.21 29.86 -33.38
N GLU A 382 27.04 28.65 -33.93
CA GLU A 382 25.71 28.16 -34.37
C GLU A 382 25.32 26.75 -33.91
N GLU A 383 25.88 26.27 -32.80
CA GLU A 383 25.31 25.13 -32.06
C GLU A 383 25.15 25.52 -30.59
N GLU A 384 24.10 26.28 -30.27
CA GLU A 384 23.49 26.22 -28.94
C GLU A 384 22.92 24.80 -28.75
N LYS A 385 23.82 23.88 -28.39
CA LYS A 385 23.47 22.58 -27.82
C LYS A 385 22.53 22.86 -26.67
N LYS A 386 21.25 22.54 -26.83
CA LYS A 386 20.29 22.35 -25.73
C LYS A 386 20.99 21.55 -24.65
N LYS A 387 21.50 22.21 -23.61
CA LYS A 387 21.92 21.54 -22.39
C LYS A 387 20.66 20.85 -21.88
N LYS A 388 20.58 19.53 -22.07
CA LYS A 388 19.46 18.73 -21.57
C LYS A 388 19.62 18.67 -20.05
N THR A 389 19.07 19.67 -19.37
CA THR A 389 18.94 19.68 -17.92
C THR A 389 18.16 18.43 -17.55
N THR A 390 18.83 17.45 -16.96
CA THR A 390 18.18 16.20 -16.55
C THR A 390 17.62 16.43 -15.15
N THR A 391 16.30 16.38 -15.02
CA THR A 391 15.62 16.49 -13.73
C THR A 391 15.39 15.09 -13.17
N ASN A 392 15.92 14.83 -11.98
CA ASN A 392 15.72 13.59 -11.24
C ASN A 392 14.77 13.88 -10.08
N TRP A 393 13.77 13.04 -9.84
CA TRP A 393 12.88 13.21 -8.70
C TRP A 393 13.32 12.36 -7.51
N LYS A 394 13.05 12.85 -6.30
CA LYS A 394 13.28 12.13 -5.05
C LYS A 394 12.04 12.11 -4.19
N TYR A 395 11.91 11.08 -3.37
CA TYR A 395 10.83 10.95 -2.41
C TYR A 395 11.08 11.84 -1.19
N GLY A 396 10.08 12.65 -0.87
CA GLY A 396 10.01 13.52 0.30
C GLY A 396 9.14 12.92 1.40
N TYR A 397 9.70 12.83 2.61
CA TYR A 397 8.96 12.38 3.79
C TYR A 397 7.96 13.45 4.28
N MET A 398 7.19 13.13 5.32
CA MET A 398 6.33 14.11 6.01
C MET A 398 7.11 15.36 6.41
N SER A 399 8.31 15.21 6.98
CA SER A 399 9.16 16.35 7.36
C SER A 399 9.58 17.23 6.18
N THR A 400 9.78 16.64 5.00
CA THR A 400 10.03 17.39 3.77
C THR A 400 8.78 18.17 3.37
N THR A 401 7.63 17.51 3.39
CA THR A 401 6.31 18.04 3.02
C THR A 401 5.92 19.22 3.92
N GLU A 402 6.06 19.08 5.24
CA GLU A 402 5.80 20.13 6.22
C GLU A 402 6.77 21.30 6.04
N LYS A 403 8.06 21.04 5.79
CA LYS A 403 9.06 22.10 5.57
C LYS A 403 8.80 22.89 4.29
N SER A 404 8.36 22.24 3.21
CA SER A 404 8.07 22.89 1.93
C SER A 404 6.65 23.42 1.82
N ASN A 405 5.78 23.18 2.82
CA ASN A 405 4.34 23.40 2.75
C ASN A 405 3.69 22.87 1.46
N SER A 406 4.18 21.73 0.95
CA SER A 406 3.81 21.24 -0.38
C SER A 406 3.81 19.72 -0.45
N TYR A 407 2.75 19.15 -1.01
CA TYR A 407 2.56 17.72 -1.15
C TYR A 407 2.07 17.35 -2.56
N SER A 408 2.24 16.09 -2.93
CA SER A 408 1.81 15.57 -4.25
C SER A 408 1.35 14.12 -4.21
N LEU A 409 1.46 13.47 -3.06
CA LEU A 409 1.06 12.07 -2.92
C LEU A 409 0.48 11.80 -1.54
N THR A 410 -0.35 10.77 -1.45
CA THR A 410 -0.84 10.24 -0.19
C THR A 410 -0.70 8.73 -0.17
N LEU A 411 -0.47 8.16 1.02
CA LEU A 411 -0.25 6.74 1.16
C LEU A 411 -1.58 6.00 1.34
N PRO A 412 -1.88 4.96 0.52
CA PRO A 412 -3.03 4.06 0.72
C PRO A 412 -3.01 3.29 2.04
N ARG A 413 -2.03 3.53 2.91
CA ARG A 413 -2.00 3.09 4.31
C ARG A 413 -3.22 3.55 5.12
N ALA A 414 -3.79 4.69 4.72
CA ALA A 414 -5.11 5.15 5.12
C ALA A 414 -5.58 6.13 4.03
N SER A 415 -6.36 5.65 3.07
CA SER A 415 -6.95 6.51 2.03
C SER A 415 -8.22 5.93 1.44
N PHE A 416 -9.18 6.80 1.14
CA PHE A 416 -10.34 6.45 0.34
C PHE A 416 -10.01 6.50 -1.15
N LEU A 417 -10.47 5.47 -1.86
CA LEU A 417 -10.33 5.26 -3.29
C LEU A 417 -11.68 4.80 -3.86
N HIS A 418 -11.90 5.09 -5.14
CA HIS A 418 -12.96 4.43 -5.90
C HIS A 418 -12.60 2.98 -6.21
N LYS A 419 -13.56 2.05 -6.09
CA LYS A 419 -13.40 0.62 -6.39
C LYS A 419 -12.74 0.37 -7.74
N ASP A 420 -13.20 1.03 -8.80
CA ASP A 420 -12.64 0.89 -10.14
C ASP A 420 -11.13 1.16 -10.22
N TYR A 421 -10.55 1.99 -9.34
CA TYR A 421 -9.10 2.20 -9.33
C TYR A 421 -8.33 0.95 -8.89
N LEU A 422 -8.92 0.06 -8.10
CA LEU A 422 -8.33 -1.23 -7.76
C LEU A 422 -8.26 -2.12 -9.00
N ASP A 423 -9.37 -2.22 -9.74
CA ASP A 423 -9.41 -3.00 -10.99
C ASP A 423 -8.46 -2.41 -12.05
N LEU A 424 -8.49 -1.09 -12.25
CA LEU A 424 -7.60 -0.39 -13.18
C LEU A 424 -6.13 -0.56 -12.80
N TYR A 425 -5.80 -0.60 -11.50
CA TYR A 425 -4.42 -0.86 -11.06
C TYR A 425 -3.95 -2.24 -11.53
N ILE A 426 -4.77 -3.28 -11.36
CA ILE A 426 -4.40 -4.63 -11.80
C ILE A 426 -4.36 -4.71 -13.33
N MET A 427 -5.35 -4.14 -14.02
CA MET A 427 -5.51 -4.30 -15.47
C MET A 427 -4.58 -3.41 -16.30
N ALA A 428 -4.38 -2.15 -15.90
CA ALA A 428 -3.83 -1.11 -16.77
C ALA A 428 -2.50 -0.51 -16.31
N MET A 429 -2.11 -0.69 -15.04
CA MET A 429 -0.80 -0.22 -14.56
C MET A 429 0.30 -0.67 -15.52
N PRO A 430 1.23 0.20 -15.95
CA PRO A 430 2.36 -0.23 -16.75
C PRO A 430 3.07 -1.41 -16.07
N ARG A 431 3.18 -2.55 -16.76
CA ARG A 431 3.82 -3.74 -16.19
C ARG A 431 5.22 -3.53 -15.60
N PRO A 432 6.09 -2.64 -16.14
CA PRO A 432 7.36 -2.37 -15.47
C PRO A 432 7.19 -1.84 -14.03
N ILE A 433 6.09 -1.12 -13.73
CA ILE A 433 5.76 -0.65 -12.37
C ILE A 433 5.25 -1.82 -11.53
N TYR A 434 4.25 -2.55 -12.03
CA TYR A 434 3.63 -3.67 -11.32
C TYR A 434 4.67 -4.75 -10.91
N LEU A 435 5.56 -5.11 -11.85
CA LEU A 435 6.64 -6.07 -11.61
C LEU A 435 7.71 -5.52 -10.67
N TYR A 436 8.00 -4.21 -10.72
CA TYR A 436 8.94 -3.59 -9.78
C TYR A 436 8.42 -3.71 -8.34
N VAL A 437 7.14 -3.40 -8.12
CA VAL A 437 6.51 -3.54 -6.80
C VAL A 437 6.58 -4.99 -6.30
N ALA A 438 6.24 -5.96 -7.16
CA ALA A 438 6.34 -7.39 -6.82
C ALA A 438 7.78 -7.82 -6.50
N GLN A 439 8.77 -7.32 -7.25
CA GLN A 439 10.18 -7.66 -7.07
C GLN A 439 10.79 -7.07 -5.81
N HIS A 440 10.45 -5.82 -5.49
CA HIS A 440 11.08 -5.06 -4.42
C HIS A 440 10.27 -5.07 -3.12
N PHE A 441 9.01 -5.50 -3.17
CA PHE A 441 8.09 -5.52 -2.04
C PHE A 441 7.95 -4.13 -1.39
N GLU A 442 7.91 -3.08 -2.22
CA GLU A 442 7.78 -1.67 -1.83
C GLU A 442 7.16 -0.84 -2.97
N CYS A 443 6.74 0.38 -2.66
CA CYS A 443 6.29 1.41 -3.60
C CYS A 443 4.92 1.17 -4.28
N GLU A 444 4.14 0.20 -3.81
CA GLU A 444 2.74 0.04 -4.18
C GLU A 444 1.93 1.31 -3.87
N ASP A 445 2.29 1.99 -2.78
CA ASP A 445 1.69 3.24 -2.33
C ASP A 445 1.95 4.40 -3.30
N ILE A 446 3.20 4.59 -3.72
CA ILE A 446 3.60 5.57 -4.73
C ILE A 446 2.95 5.24 -6.08
N ALA A 447 2.97 3.96 -6.49
CA ALA A 447 2.37 3.51 -7.73
C ALA A 447 0.88 3.85 -7.80
N MET A 448 0.10 3.51 -6.76
CA MET A 448 -1.33 3.80 -6.72
C MET A 448 -1.60 5.31 -6.72
N SER A 449 -0.89 6.08 -5.87
CA SER A 449 -1.10 7.53 -5.79
C SER A 449 -0.79 8.23 -7.11
N PHE A 450 0.31 7.88 -7.78
CA PHE A 450 0.68 8.50 -9.06
C PHE A 450 -0.24 8.05 -10.18
N PHE A 451 -0.71 6.80 -10.16
CA PHE A 451 -1.64 6.29 -11.16
C PHE A 451 -2.99 7.02 -11.08
N VAL A 452 -3.56 7.21 -9.89
CA VAL A 452 -4.81 8.01 -9.77
C VAL A 452 -4.57 9.47 -10.16
N SER A 453 -3.43 10.05 -9.79
CA SER A 453 -3.07 11.40 -10.23
C SER A 453 -2.93 11.50 -11.76
N SER A 454 -2.34 10.51 -12.44
CA SER A 454 -2.26 10.52 -13.90
C SER A 454 -3.67 10.50 -14.51
N LEU A 455 -4.53 9.61 -14.03
CA LEU A 455 -5.93 9.48 -14.48
C LEU A 455 -6.80 10.73 -14.19
N THR A 456 -6.33 11.65 -13.35
CA THR A 456 -7.01 12.90 -13.01
C THR A 456 -6.29 14.15 -13.54
N GLY A 457 -5.43 13.99 -14.54
CA GLY A 457 -4.73 15.11 -15.21
C GLY A 457 -3.61 15.72 -14.37
N GLY A 458 -2.90 14.88 -13.60
CA GLY A 458 -1.79 15.28 -12.74
C GLY A 458 -2.23 15.89 -11.41
N LYS A 459 -3.53 15.94 -11.09
CA LYS A 459 -3.99 16.53 -9.82
C LYS A 459 -3.47 15.71 -8.61
N PRO A 460 -3.00 16.37 -7.53
CA PRO A 460 -2.54 15.65 -6.34
C PRO A 460 -3.72 14.95 -5.64
N PRO A 461 -3.53 14.06 -4.68
CA PRO A 461 -4.64 13.60 -3.84
C PRO A 461 -5.26 14.74 -3.02
N LEU A 462 -6.51 14.61 -2.59
CA LEU A 462 -7.09 15.48 -1.56
C LEU A 462 -6.77 14.88 -0.19
N ILE A 463 -6.72 15.74 0.84
CA ILE A 463 -6.35 15.34 2.20
C ILE A 463 -7.46 15.72 3.15
N THR A 464 -7.61 14.92 4.20
CA THR A 464 -8.58 15.18 5.28
C THR A 464 -8.12 16.34 6.15
N ASP A 465 -9.04 16.96 6.88
CA ASP A 465 -8.71 17.97 7.89
C ASP A 465 -7.58 17.55 8.83
N TYR A 466 -6.81 18.53 9.31
CA TYR A 466 -5.65 18.29 10.17
C TYR A 466 -6.00 17.53 11.45
N TRP A 467 -7.17 17.81 12.06
CA TRP A 467 -7.61 17.05 13.24
C TRP A 467 -7.74 15.55 12.92
N ALA A 468 -8.28 15.20 11.75
CA ALA A 468 -8.47 13.83 11.32
C ALA A 468 -7.12 13.16 11.08
N VAL A 469 -6.17 13.87 10.44
CA VAL A 469 -4.77 13.44 10.26
C VAL A 469 -4.06 13.21 11.60
N LYS A 470 -4.18 14.13 12.57
CA LYS A 470 -3.48 14.04 13.87
C LYS A 470 -4.15 13.11 14.88
N SER A 471 -5.38 12.65 14.61
CA SER A 471 -6.10 11.69 15.44
C SER A 471 -5.55 10.25 15.37
N MET A 472 -4.61 9.97 14.46
CA MET A 472 -4.01 8.64 14.28
C MET A 472 -3.51 8.03 15.58
N VAL A 473 -3.81 6.75 15.77
CA VAL A 473 -3.16 5.90 16.75
C VAL A 473 -2.43 4.79 15.99
N LYS A 474 -1.10 4.73 16.15
CA LYS A 474 -0.25 3.70 15.57
C LYS A 474 -0.08 2.56 16.57
N LEU A 475 -0.37 1.34 16.15
CA LEU A 475 -0.10 0.15 16.96
C LEU A 475 1.38 -0.21 16.88
N TYR A 476 1.91 -0.69 18.01
CA TYR A 476 3.29 -1.14 18.13
C TYR A 476 3.53 -2.38 17.26
N SER A 477 4.72 -2.45 16.67
CA SER A 477 5.21 -3.63 15.93
C SER A 477 6.73 -3.68 16.06
N GLU A 478 7.27 -4.82 16.50
CA GLU A 478 8.72 -5.06 16.61
C GLU A 478 9.40 -4.96 15.23
N LYS A 479 8.73 -5.48 14.19
CA LYS A 479 9.23 -5.47 12.81
C LYS A 479 8.65 -4.27 12.05
N LYS A 480 9.53 -3.38 11.57
CA LYS A 480 9.19 -2.20 10.78
C LYS A 480 9.73 -2.34 9.35
N ILE A 481 8.85 -2.29 8.35
CA ILE A 481 9.23 -2.35 6.92
C ILE A 481 9.91 -1.03 6.50
N SER A 482 9.40 0.10 6.99
CA SER A 482 9.87 1.45 6.64
C SER A 482 11.19 1.89 7.31
N GLY A 483 11.87 1.00 8.05
CA GLY A 483 13.04 1.33 8.88
C GLY A 483 14.39 0.89 8.29
N GLY A 484 14.41 0.25 7.12
CA GLY A 484 15.64 -0.25 6.50
C GLY A 484 16.53 0.86 5.95
N LYS A 485 17.86 0.64 5.93
CA LYS A 485 18.86 1.60 5.43
C LYS A 485 18.65 1.98 3.95
N ASP A 486 18.06 1.08 3.17
CA ASP A 486 17.86 1.26 1.72
C ASP A 486 16.46 1.76 1.34
N HIS A 487 15.53 1.85 2.30
CA HIS A 487 14.13 2.18 2.05
C HIS A 487 13.94 3.54 1.35
N LYS A 488 14.70 4.57 1.77
CA LYS A 488 14.65 5.87 1.11
C LYS A 488 15.15 5.80 -0.34
N SER A 489 16.27 5.12 -0.57
CA SER A 489 16.87 5.03 -1.90
C SER A 489 15.97 4.28 -2.87
N ALA A 490 15.28 3.23 -2.41
CA ALA A 490 14.27 2.53 -3.18
C ALA A 490 13.12 3.46 -3.56
N ARG A 491 12.55 4.20 -2.60
CA ARG A 491 11.46 5.16 -2.87
C ARG A 491 11.86 6.32 -3.78
N ASP A 492 13.10 6.82 -3.68
CA ASP A 492 13.61 7.84 -4.61
C ASP A 492 13.56 7.34 -6.06
N LYS A 493 13.97 6.09 -6.32
CA LYS A 493 13.86 5.47 -7.65
C LYS A 493 12.42 5.27 -8.11
N CYS A 494 11.53 4.90 -7.18
CA CYS A 494 10.10 4.71 -7.50
C CYS A 494 9.46 6.00 -7.96
N VAL A 495 9.64 7.10 -7.22
CA VAL A 495 9.07 8.40 -7.58
C VAL A 495 9.53 8.85 -8.96
N ASP A 496 10.83 8.76 -9.25
CA ASP A 496 11.35 9.20 -10.55
C ASP A 496 10.88 8.32 -11.71
N ARG A 497 11.06 7.00 -11.58
CA ARG A 497 10.74 6.04 -12.65
C ARG A 497 9.24 5.91 -12.89
N PHE A 498 8.43 5.92 -11.84
CA PHE A 498 6.97 5.76 -11.99
C PHE A 498 6.36 7.03 -12.59
N ALA A 499 6.87 8.22 -12.25
CA ALA A 499 6.42 9.46 -12.89
C ALA A 499 6.67 9.46 -14.40
N GLU A 500 7.84 8.98 -14.83
CA GLU A 500 8.17 8.83 -16.25
C GLU A 500 7.24 7.82 -16.94
N LEU A 501 7.09 6.61 -16.38
CA LEU A 501 6.28 5.54 -16.97
C LEU A 501 4.78 5.82 -16.99
N LEU A 502 4.28 6.65 -16.07
CA LEU A 502 2.89 7.10 -16.02
C LEU A 502 2.67 8.39 -16.82
N GLY A 503 3.72 8.96 -17.44
CA GLY A 503 3.61 10.18 -18.22
C GLY A 503 3.19 11.41 -17.42
N VAL A 504 3.58 11.48 -16.14
CA VAL A 504 3.29 12.61 -15.23
C VAL A 504 4.53 13.41 -14.86
N LYS A 505 5.67 13.16 -15.52
CA LYS A 505 6.84 14.04 -15.43
C LYS A 505 6.61 15.31 -16.27
N GLU A 506 7.53 16.26 -16.23
CA GLU A 506 7.40 17.63 -16.79
C GLU A 506 6.83 17.70 -18.22
N ASP A 507 7.33 16.86 -19.13
CA ASP A 507 6.93 16.75 -20.53
C ASP A 507 6.05 15.52 -20.82
N GLY A 508 5.49 14.93 -19.76
CA GLY A 508 4.66 13.73 -19.84
C GLY A 508 3.33 13.97 -20.56
N GLU A 509 2.89 12.95 -21.31
CA GLU A 509 1.67 12.97 -22.13
C GLU A 509 0.40 13.30 -21.34
N TRP A 510 0.35 12.93 -20.07
CA TRP A 510 -0.85 13.01 -19.23
C TRP A 510 -0.90 14.23 -18.32
N GLY A 511 0.00 15.19 -18.57
CA GLY A 511 0.18 16.40 -17.80
C GLY A 511 1.10 16.18 -16.60
N PRO A 512 1.90 17.20 -16.22
CA PRO A 512 2.84 17.07 -15.12
C PRO A 512 2.11 16.89 -13.79
N LEU A 513 2.68 16.06 -12.92
CA LEU A 513 2.21 15.88 -11.55
C LEU A 513 2.26 17.22 -10.82
N GLN A 514 1.10 17.67 -10.37
CA GLN A 514 0.93 18.93 -9.66
C GLN A 514 1.23 18.73 -8.18
N THR A 515 1.69 19.81 -7.54
CA THR A 515 1.78 19.88 -6.08
C THR A 515 0.66 20.75 -5.54
N ALA A 516 0.26 20.48 -4.30
CA ALA A 516 -0.71 21.26 -3.55
C ALA A 516 -0.09 21.81 -2.27
N GLU A 517 -0.61 22.94 -1.82
CA GLU A 517 -0.27 23.52 -0.53
C GLU A 517 -0.81 22.65 0.61
N LEU A 518 -0.01 22.45 1.67
CA LEU A 518 -0.38 21.59 2.77
C LEU A 518 -1.19 22.31 3.87
N VAL A 519 -0.82 23.54 4.21
CA VAL A 519 -1.48 24.38 5.20
C VAL A 519 -1.78 25.72 4.56
N HIS A 520 -3.07 26.07 4.47
CA HIS A 520 -3.52 27.32 3.85
C HIS A 520 -3.68 28.47 4.84
N ASP A 521 -4.10 28.16 6.07
CA ASP A 521 -4.35 29.14 7.10
C ASP A 521 -3.60 28.74 8.37
N VAL A 522 -2.68 29.59 8.81
CA VAL A 522 -1.91 29.38 10.04
C VAL A 522 -2.77 29.67 11.28
N ASP A 523 -3.84 30.44 11.12
CA ASP A 523 -4.80 30.81 12.16
C ASP A 523 -5.95 29.78 12.29
N ASP A 524 -6.25 29.00 11.23
CA ASP A 524 -7.10 27.81 11.27
C ASP A 524 -6.36 26.53 10.79
N PRO A 525 -5.34 26.07 11.55
CA PRO A 525 -4.58 24.90 11.16
C PRO A 525 -5.40 23.60 11.26
N MET A 526 -6.61 23.64 11.84
CA MET A 526 -7.40 22.45 12.11
C MET A 526 -8.21 22.02 10.89
N PHE A 527 -8.72 22.99 10.11
CA PHE A 527 -9.57 22.76 8.94
C PHE A 527 -8.94 23.29 7.64
N GLY A 528 -7.96 24.20 7.69
CA GLY A 528 -7.23 24.70 6.51
C GLY A 528 -6.09 23.78 6.02
N TYR A 529 -6.36 22.50 5.78
CA TYR A 529 -5.34 21.48 5.49
C TYR A 529 -5.55 20.73 4.16
N GLY A 530 -4.48 20.63 3.37
CA GLY A 530 -4.47 20.04 2.04
C GLY A 530 -5.17 20.88 0.97
N ALA A 531 -5.07 20.45 -0.30
CA ALA A 531 -5.77 21.13 -1.39
C ALA A 531 -7.28 21.16 -1.18
N GLU A 532 -7.89 22.28 -1.55
CA GLU A 532 -9.34 22.47 -1.56
C GLU A 532 -9.97 22.13 -0.18
N PRO A 533 -9.60 22.82 0.92
CA PRO A 533 -10.12 22.54 2.26
C PRO A 533 -11.65 22.42 2.30
N GLU A 534 -12.16 21.55 3.17
CA GLU A 534 -13.59 21.25 3.20
C GLU A 534 -14.40 22.43 3.76
N ASP A 535 -15.37 22.91 2.98
CA ASP A 535 -16.31 23.95 3.42
C ASP A 535 -17.46 23.32 4.22
N TRP A 536 -17.17 23.01 5.49
CA TRP A 536 -18.17 22.51 6.43
C TRP A 536 -19.33 23.49 6.67
N ASP A 537 -19.10 24.81 6.57
CA ASP A 537 -20.12 25.81 6.87
C ASP A 537 -21.18 25.87 5.75
N GLY A 538 -20.75 25.69 4.50
CA GLY A 538 -21.61 25.62 3.32
C GLY A 538 -22.37 24.30 3.14
N MET A 539 -22.13 23.27 3.97
CA MET A 539 -22.85 21.99 3.85
C MET A 539 -24.26 22.07 4.42
N ASP A 540 -25.26 21.69 3.61
CA ASP A 540 -26.64 21.49 4.08
C ASP A 540 -26.80 20.10 4.71
N GLU A 541 -27.00 20.03 6.03
CA GLU A 541 -27.21 18.75 6.72
C GLU A 541 -28.49 18.04 6.26
N LEU A 542 -29.50 18.77 5.81
CA LEU A 542 -30.77 18.19 5.40
C LEU A 542 -30.63 17.40 4.09
N SER A 543 -29.63 17.71 3.28
CA SER A 543 -29.31 17.00 2.04
C SER A 543 -28.75 15.58 2.27
N LEU A 544 -28.27 15.29 3.48
CA LEU A 544 -27.71 13.99 3.82
C LEU A 544 -28.84 13.01 4.19
N SER A 545 -28.74 11.75 3.76
CA SER A 545 -29.70 10.70 4.14
C SER A 545 -29.37 10.06 5.49
N SER A 546 -28.08 9.94 5.81
CA SER A 546 -27.58 9.28 7.03
C SER A 546 -27.63 10.19 8.25
N ALA A 547 -28.23 9.72 9.35
CA ALA A 547 -28.25 10.43 10.63
C ALA A 547 -26.84 10.65 11.20
N ARG A 548 -25.95 9.67 11.05
CA ARG A 548 -24.54 9.75 11.45
C ARG A 548 -23.79 10.86 10.73
N LEU A 549 -23.95 10.96 9.41
CA LEU A 549 -23.28 12.01 8.63
C LEU A 549 -23.85 13.39 8.95
N LYS A 550 -25.14 13.51 9.26
CA LYS A 550 -25.74 14.76 9.78
C LYS A 550 -25.08 15.18 11.09
N GLU A 551 -25.00 14.27 12.06
CA GLU A 551 -24.37 14.54 13.35
C GLU A 551 -22.91 14.95 13.19
N LEU A 552 -22.19 14.31 12.26
CA LEU A 552 -20.82 14.68 11.94
C LEU A 552 -20.72 16.13 11.44
N VAL A 553 -21.53 16.54 10.46
CA VAL A 553 -21.50 17.91 9.92
C VAL A 553 -21.79 18.92 11.01
N VAL A 554 -22.83 18.69 11.84
CA VAL A 554 -23.14 19.55 12.99
C VAL A 554 -21.93 19.64 13.94
N THR A 555 -21.30 18.51 14.25
CA THR A 555 -20.11 18.47 15.11
C THR A 555 -18.95 19.26 14.53
N MET A 556 -18.71 19.19 13.21
CA MET A 556 -17.64 19.92 12.54
C MET A 556 -17.89 21.43 12.55
N LYS A 557 -19.12 21.86 12.20
CA LYS A 557 -19.53 23.26 12.29
C LYS A 557 -19.35 23.82 13.71
N GLU A 558 -19.82 23.08 14.73
CA GLU A 558 -19.61 23.48 16.12
C GLU A 558 -18.13 23.55 16.51
N LEU A 559 -17.31 22.59 16.06
CA LEU A 559 -15.89 22.53 16.37
C LEU A 559 -15.12 23.70 15.74
N LYS A 560 -15.49 24.14 14.54
CA LYS A 560 -14.91 25.33 13.88
C LYS A 560 -15.14 26.61 14.68
N THR A 561 -16.27 26.74 15.37
CA THR A 561 -16.56 27.93 16.20
C THR A 561 -15.77 27.98 17.52
N LYS A 562 -15.12 26.89 17.90
CA LYS A 562 -14.40 26.78 19.19
C LYS A 562 -12.99 27.34 19.12
N SER A 563 -12.46 27.73 20.28
CA SER A 563 -11.06 28.11 20.41
C SER A 563 -10.13 26.95 20.01
N TYR A 564 -8.95 27.25 19.47
CA TYR A 564 -7.95 26.24 19.12
C TYR A 564 -7.62 25.29 20.30
N ASN A 565 -7.60 25.81 21.53
CA ASN A 565 -7.38 24.99 22.73
C ASN A 565 -8.52 23.99 22.98
N ASP A 566 -9.77 24.39 22.75
CA ASP A 566 -10.93 23.50 22.89
C ASP A 566 -10.96 22.46 21.77
N GLN A 567 -10.59 22.84 20.55
CA GLN A 567 -10.40 21.91 19.43
C GLN A 567 -9.33 20.87 19.75
N LEU A 568 -8.17 21.29 20.27
CA LEU A 568 -7.11 20.38 20.73
C LEU A 568 -7.57 19.46 21.85
N LYS A 569 -8.36 19.97 22.81
CA LYS A 569 -8.93 19.17 23.90
C LYS A 569 -9.93 18.14 23.38
N TRP A 570 -10.71 18.47 22.35
CA TRP A 570 -11.60 17.54 21.67
C TRP A 570 -10.80 16.46 20.94
N LEU A 571 -9.77 16.85 20.17
CA LEU A 571 -8.89 15.94 19.43
C LEU A 571 -8.21 14.94 20.38
N LYS A 572 -7.63 15.42 21.50
CA LYS A 572 -7.01 14.57 22.53
C LYS A 572 -7.99 13.55 23.10
N ARG A 573 -9.26 13.94 23.31
CA ARG A 573 -10.31 13.04 23.79
C ARG A 573 -10.64 11.95 22.76
N LYS A 574 -10.79 12.29 21.48
CA LYS A 574 -11.03 11.32 20.40
C LYS A 574 -9.87 10.35 20.23
N LYS A 575 -8.63 10.86 20.26
CA LYS A 575 -7.42 10.03 20.20
C LYS A 575 -7.30 9.09 21.39
N TYR A 576 -7.57 9.60 22.60
CA TYR A 576 -7.55 8.78 23.82
C TYR A 576 -8.60 7.66 23.78
N ALA A 577 -9.83 7.97 23.33
CA ALA A 577 -10.89 6.97 23.19
C ALA A 577 -10.46 5.84 22.22
N THR A 578 -9.89 6.23 21.07
CA THR A 578 -9.39 5.28 20.05
C THR A 578 -8.25 4.41 20.55
N MET A 579 -7.31 4.96 21.33
CA MET A 579 -6.15 4.21 21.81
C MET A 579 -6.40 3.36 23.05
N LYS A 580 -7.55 3.52 23.71
CA LYS A 580 -7.80 2.99 25.07
C LYS A 580 -7.61 1.47 25.15
N GLU A 581 -8.18 0.72 24.21
CA GLU A 581 -8.09 -0.75 24.18
C GLU A 581 -6.66 -1.20 23.87
N ALA A 582 -6.05 -0.63 22.82
CA ALA A 582 -4.66 -0.92 22.45
C ALA A 582 -3.67 -0.61 23.58
N LYS A 583 -3.86 0.51 24.30
CA LYS A 583 -3.03 0.87 25.45
C LYS A 583 -3.14 -0.18 26.55
N LYS A 584 -4.37 -0.62 26.89
CA LYS A 584 -4.61 -1.61 27.95
C LYS A 584 -3.86 -2.93 27.72
N VAL A 585 -3.69 -3.32 26.46
CA VAL A 585 -2.96 -4.56 26.09
C VAL A 585 -1.47 -4.31 25.78
N GLY A 586 -0.94 -3.12 26.08
CA GLY A 586 0.46 -2.78 25.88
C GLY A 586 0.85 -2.64 24.40
N MET A 587 -0.07 -2.26 23.51
CA MET A 587 0.20 -2.05 22.08
C MET A 587 0.49 -0.59 21.69
N ILE A 588 0.62 0.29 22.67
CA ILE A 588 1.01 1.69 22.45
C ILE A 588 2.41 1.92 23.01
N GLU A 589 3.38 2.11 22.12
CA GLU A 589 4.79 2.32 22.48
C GLU A 589 4.97 3.41 23.54
N LYS A 590 5.92 3.22 24.47
CA LYS A 590 6.26 4.15 25.57
C LYS A 590 5.16 4.40 26.62
N THR A 591 4.11 3.59 26.65
CA THR A 591 3.15 3.58 27.78
C THR A 591 3.61 2.62 28.88
N GLU A 592 3.15 2.82 30.12
CA GLU A 592 3.47 1.93 31.24
C GLU A 592 3.10 0.46 30.93
N GLU A 593 1.94 0.25 30.33
CA GLU A 593 1.47 -1.08 29.92
C GLU A 593 2.37 -1.71 28.85
N TRP A 594 2.88 -0.90 27.92
CA TRP A 594 3.84 -1.34 26.91
C TRP A 594 5.20 -1.66 27.53
N GLU A 595 5.73 -0.81 28.40
CA GLU A 595 7.00 -1.05 29.11
C GLU A 595 6.93 -2.36 29.91
N LYS A 596 5.84 -2.55 30.65
CA LYS A 596 5.59 -3.77 31.41
C LYS A 596 5.48 -5.02 30.52
N ARG A 597 4.94 -4.89 29.32
CA ARG A 597 4.74 -6.02 28.40
C ARG A 597 6.01 -6.37 27.61
N TRP A 598 6.76 -5.36 27.18
CA TRP A 598 7.83 -5.52 26.18
C TRP A 598 9.24 -5.28 26.72
N ARG A 599 9.43 -4.57 27.84
CA ARG A 599 10.76 -4.30 28.42
C ARG A 599 11.12 -5.12 29.65
N SER A 600 10.16 -5.72 30.36
CA SER A 600 10.43 -6.44 31.61
C SER A 600 11.15 -7.79 31.46
N GLY A 601 11.69 -8.11 30.28
CA GLY A 601 12.43 -9.35 29.99
C GLY A 601 13.88 -9.13 29.54
N GLU A 602 14.36 -7.88 29.43
CA GLU A 602 15.74 -7.57 29.00
C GLU A 602 16.76 -7.49 30.16
N ASP A 603 16.32 -7.44 31.42
CA ASP A 603 17.19 -7.30 32.60
C ASP A 603 17.54 -8.63 33.31
N GLU A 604 17.09 -9.79 32.81
CA GLU A 604 17.39 -11.12 33.41
C GLU A 604 18.51 -11.92 32.70
N THR A 605 19.24 -11.35 31.75
CA THR A 605 20.36 -12.03 31.05
C THR A 605 21.73 -11.42 31.27
#